data_AF-A0A7X9FL75-F1
#
_entry.id   AF-A0A7X9FL75-F1
#
_cell.length_a   1.000
_cell.length_b   1.000
_cell.length_c   1.000
_cell.angle_alpha   90.00
_cell.angle_beta   90.00
_cell.angle_gamma   90.00
#
_symmetry.space_group_name_H-M   'P 1'
#
loop_
_entity.id
_entity.type
_entity.pdbx_description
1 polymer ?
#
loop_
_entity_poly.entity_id
_entity_poly.type
_entity_poly.pdbx_seq_one_letter_code
_entity_poly.pdbx_strand_id
1 'polypeptide(L)'
;MALVVKAQGSIEQILVSSFPKSFVSKVFRHCWGKNNTPYFAGNCFKGVVYFDERMAAALAKDEGFSWNGWLALPKYQHLIAAVFESGLELTAVFRETESRIGTPAIQVRTRTLQFSSVAPRIADDHVAVLLGSVDKGAMVFTLKDFDGDFDPGKLSATITRLDDFSFEDSLLTGMSYDGREMSMEMGESRGMAMIDPVLIGKDGVILDMYDFTA
;
A
#
# COMPACT_ATOMS: atom_id res chain seq x y z
N MET A 1 -3.26 -28.76 15.96
CA MET A 1 -2.87 -27.51 16.65
C MET A 1 -2.45 -26.49 15.60
N ALA A 2 -2.26 -25.21 15.94
CA ALA A 2 -1.87 -24.19 14.95
C ALA A 2 -0.43 -23.74 15.16
N LEU A 3 0.30 -23.53 14.06
CA LEU A 3 1.51 -22.71 14.04
C LEU A 3 1.10 -21.28 13.70
N VAL A 4 1.46 -20.33 14.55
CA VAL A 4 1.13 -18.92 14.35
C VAL A 4 2.42 -18.13 14.20
N VAL A 5 2.58 -17.37 13.12
CA VAL A 5 3.67 -16.41 12.96
C VAL A 5 3.08 -15.01 13.03
N LYS A 6 3.53 -14.24 14.01
CA LYS A 6 3.17 -12.83 14.17
C LYS A 6 4.25 -11.97 13.53
N ALA A 7 3.83 -11.02 12.71
CA ALA A 7 4.69 -10.03 12.08
C ALA A 7 4.33 -8.65 12.63
N GLN A 8 5.24 -8.03 13.38
CA GLN A 8 5.03 -6.74 14.03
C GLN A 8 5.94 -5.68 13.42
N GLY A 9 5.39 -4.52 13.06
CA GLY A 9 6.14 -3.47 12.40
C GLY A 9 5.24 -2.42 11.76
N SER A 10 5.74 -1.77 10.72
CA SER A 10 4.93 -0.91 9.86
C SER A 10 4.01 -1.77 8.99
N ILE A 11 2.72 -1.47 9.00
CA ILE A 11 1.69 -2.07 8.15
C ILE A 11 1.26 -1.01 7.15
N GLU A 12 1.33 -1.35 5.88
CA GLU A 12 0.99 -0.43 4.81
C GLU A 12 -0.26 -0.89 4.09
N GLN A 13 -1.21 0.03 3.96
CA GLN A 13 -2.38 -0.14 3.12
C GLN A 13 -2.16 0.63 1.83
N ILE A 14 -1.95 -0.08 0.73
CA ILE A 14 -1.68 0.50 -0.59
C ILE A 14 -2.87 0.27 -1.51
N LEU A 15 -3.28 1.31 -2.21
CA LEU A 15 -4.33 1.30 -3.21
C LEU A 15 -3.79 1.91 -4.51
N VAL A 16 -3.83 1.12 -5.58
CA VAL A 16 -3.66 1.64 -6.94
C VAL A 16 -5.03 1.83 -7.58
N SER A 17 -5.29 3.05 -8.03
CA SER A 17 -6.54 3.47 -8.67
C SER A 17 -6.27 4.45 -9.83
N SER A 18 -7.28 5.22 -10.22
CA SER A 18 -7.14 6.32 -11.17
C SER A 18 -7.92 7.55 -10.76
N PHE A 19 -7.41 8.72 -11.15
CA PHE A 19 -8.13 9.98 -11.09
C PHE A 19 -8.34 10.57 -12.48
N PRO A 20 -9.47 11.26 -12.72
CA PRO A 20 -9.58 12.16 -13.87
C PRO A 20 -8.48 13.23 -13.82
N LYS A 21 -7.84 13.51 -14.96
CA LYS A 21 -6.83 14.57 -15.09
C LYS A 21 -7.39 15.93 -14.69
N SER A 22 -8.66 16.20 -15.01
CA SER A 22 -9.37 17.43 -14.65
C SER A 22 -9.50 17.61 -13.14
N PHE A 23 -9.84 16.55 -12.41
CA PHE A 23 -9.90 16.57 -10.95
C PHE A 23 -8.53 16.88 -10.33
N VAL A 24 -7.47 16.20 -10.79
CA VAL A 24 -6.10 16.43 -10.31
C VAL A 24 -5.66 17.87 -10.56
N SER A 25 -5.85 18.37 -11.79
CA SER A 25 -5.55 19.76 -12.18
C SER A 25 -6.28 20.77 -11.28
N LYS A 26 -7.55 20.52 -10.99
CA LYS A 26 -8.37 21.42 -10.16
C LYS A 26 -7.89 21.48 -8.71
N VAL A 27 -7.51 20.34 -8.13
CA VAL A 27 -6.91 20.30 -6.79
C VAL A 27 -5.57 21.03 -6.78
N PHE A 28 -4.70 20.80 -7.77
CA PHE A 28 -3.42 21.51 -7.83
C PHE A 28 -3.57 23.02 -8.02
N ARG A 29 -4.48 23.49 -8.88
CA ARG A 29 -4.79 24.92 -9.03
C ARG A 29 -5.29 25.53 -7.72
N HIS A 30 -6.15 24.82 -6.98
CA HIS A 30 -6.59 25.24 -5.66
C HIS A 30 -5.41 25.37 -4.68
N CYS A 31 -4.55 24.36 -4.64
CA CYS A 31 -3.42 24.30 -3.73
C CYS A 31 -2.32 25.33 -4.06
N TRP A 32 -2.10 25.61 -5.34
CA TRP A 32 -1.18 26.64 -5.82
C TRP A 32 -1.70 28.06 -5.54
N GLY A 33 -3.00 28.29 -5.69
CA GLY A 33 -3.63 29.58 -5.33
C GLY A 33 -3.45 29.95 -3.85
N LYS A 34 -3.13 28.97 -2.98
CA LYS A 34 -2.86 29.17 -1.55
C LYS A 34 -1.37 29.18 -1.20
N ASN A 35 -0.50 28.61 -2.04
CA ASN A 35 0.91 28.37 -1.72
C ASN A 35 1.83 28.61 -2.91
N ASN A 36 2.95 29.27 -2.68
CA ASN A 36 3.86 29.69 -3.75
C ASN A 36 5.00 28.69 -4.04
N THR A 37 5.00 27.50 -3.43
CA THR A 37 6.06 26.50 -3.68
C THR A 37 5.48 25.11 -3.98
N PRO A 38 6.18 24.31 -4.81
CA PRO A 38 5.78 22.95 -5.14
C PRO A 38 5.57 22.06 -3.91
N TYR A 39 6.47 22.13 -2.95
CA TYR A 39 6.40 21.34 -1.72
C TYR A 39 5.09 21.58 -0.94
N PHE A 40 4.66 22.83 -0.81
CA PHE A 40 3.40 23.15 -0.11
C PHE A 40 2.18 22.76 -0.94
N ALA A 41 2.23 22.88 -2.26
CA ALA A 41 1.16 22.44 -3.14
C ALA A 41 0.97 20.91 -3.09
N GLY A 42 2.06 20.13 -3.07
CA GLY A 42 2.00 18.67 -2.90
C GLY A 42 1.43 18.25 -1.56
N ASN A 43 1.86 18.89 -0.47
CA ASN A 43 1.28 18.65 0.86
C ASN A 43 -0.21 19.04 0.95
N CYS A 44 -0.60 20.13 0.29
CA CYS A 44 -2.01 20.50 0.18
C CYS A 44 -2.79 19.46 -0.64
N PHE A 45 -2.26 18.97 -1.76
CA PHE A 45 -2.90 17.93 -2.57
C PHE A 45 -3.14 16.66 -1.74
N LYS A 46 -2.11 16.18 -1.04
CA LYS A 46 -2.21 15.09 -0.06
C LYS A 46 -3.29 15.38 0.99
N GLY A 47 -3.29 16.61 1.52
CA GLY A 47 -4.28 17.11 2.48
C GLY A 47 -5.72 16.95 1.99
N VAL A 48 -5.98 17.39 0.77
CA VAL A 48 -7.30 17.32 0.12
C VAL A 48 -7.72 15.88 -0.12
N VAL A 49 -6.83 15.06 -0.67
CA VAL A 49 -7.14 13.68 -1.07
C VAL A 49 -7.37 12.75 0.13
N TYR A 50 -6.64 12.91 1.23
CA TYR A 50 -6.78 12.02 2.38
C TYR A 50 -7.68 12.53 3.51
N PHE A 51 -7.77 13.85 3.71
CA PHE A 51 -8.35 14.39 4.95
C PHE A 51 -9.52 15.36 4.72
N ASP A 52 -9.53 16.13 3.62
CA ASP A 52 -10.62 17.07 3.33
C ASP A 52 -11.62 16.49 2.33
N GLU A 53 -12.39 15.49 2.79
CA GLU A 53 -13.39 14.82 1.97
C GLU A 53 -14.42 15.77 1.37
N ARG A 54 -14.77 16.84 2.10
CA ARG A 54 -15.73 17.85 1.63
C ARG A 54 -15.17 18.65 0.48
N MET A 55 -13.92 19.10 0.58
CA MET A 55 -13.25 19.83 -0.49
C MET A 55 -13.01 18.92 -1.70
N ALA A 56 -12.51 17.70 -1.49
CA ALA A 56 -12.32 16.74 -2.57
C ALA A 56 -13.64 16.45 -3.30
N ALA A 57 -14.75 16.25 -2.58
CA ALA A 57 -16.06 16.04 -3.18
C ALA A 57 -16.60 17.26 -3.94
N ALA A 58 -16.40 18.47 -3.41
CA ALA A 58 -16.79 19.69 -4.13
C ALA A 58 -16.01 19.85 -5.45
N LEU A 59 -14.69 19.67 -5.42
CA LEU A 59 -13.84 19.79 -6.61
C LEU A 59 -14.10 18.66 -7.62
N ALA A 60 -14.39 17.44 -7.16
CA ALA A 60 -14.74 16.31 -8.01
C ALA A 60 -16.10 16.52 -8.71
N LYS A 61 -17.11 16.99 -7.97
CA LYS A 61 -18.47 17.19 -8.50
C LYS A 61 -18.50 18.15 -9.68
N ASP A 62 -17.72 19.23 -9.61
CA ASP A 62 -17.64 20.20 -10.70
C ASP A 62 -17.09 19.60 -12.00
N GLU A 63 -16.29 18.52 -11.90
CA GLU A 63 -15.69 17.81 -13.02
C GLU A 63 -16.49 16.55 -13.41
N GLY A 64 -17.69 16.36 -12.87
CA GLY A 64 -18.51 15.18 -13.12
C GLY A 64 -18.00 13.89 -12.45
N PHE A 65 -17.05 14.00 -11.52
CA PHE A 65 -16.47 12.89 -10.77
C PHE A 65 -17.13 12.75 -9.39
N SER A 66 -17.41 11.52 -8.95
CA SER A 66 -17.94 11.26 -7.61
C SER A 66 -16.81 10.86 -6.66
N TRP A 67 -16.55 11.71 -5.66
CA TRP A 67 -15.60 11.42 -4.59
C TRP A 67 -16.31 10.91 -3.34
N ASN A 68 -15.91 9.75 -2.84
CA ASN A 68 -16.43 9.14 -1.60
C ASN A 68 -15.29 8.71 -0.67
N GLY A 69 -14.14 9.39 -0.75
CA GLY A 69 -12.92 9.03 -0.04
C GLY A 69 -12.03 8.06 -0.84
N TRP A 70 -10.74 8.08 -0.54
CA TRP A 70 -9.75 7.33 -1.30
C TRP A 70 -9.96 5.81 -1.23
N LEU A 71 -10.39 5.28 -0.09
CA LEU A 71 -10.71 3.86 0.06
C LEU A 71 -11.94 3.40 -0.73
N ALA A 72 -12.79 4.33 -1.18
CA ALA A 72 -13.98 4.02 -1.99
C ALA A 72 -13.69 4.03 -3.50
N LEU A 73 -12.48 4.42 -3.92
CA LEU A 73 -12.10 4.42 -5.32
C LEU A 73 -12.07 3.00 -5.91
N PRO A 74 -12.18 2.85 -7.25
CA PRO A 74 -11.95 1.58 -7.92
C PRO A 74 -10.58 0.99 -7.55
N LYS A 75 -10.58 -0.25 -7.07
CA LYS A 75 -9.37 -0.94 -6.61
C LYS A 75 -8.76 -1.73 -7.76
N TYR A 76 -7.79 -1.14 -8.46
CA TYR A 76 -7.04 -1.90 -9.47
C TYR A 76 -6.03 -2.83 -8.82
N GLN A 77 -5.41 -2.36 -7.72
CA GLN A 77 -4.68 -3.16 -6.75
C GLN A 77 -5.01 -2.64 -5.35
N HIS A 78 -5.15 -3.52 -4.37
CA HIS A 78 -5.31 -3.14 -2.97
C HIS A 78 -4.58 -4.16 -2.10
N LEU A 79 -3.59 -3.70 -1.35
CA LEU A 79 -2.76 -4.49 -0.45
C LEU A 79 -2.84 -3.93 0.96
N ILE A 80 -2.82 -4.83 1.95
CA ILE A 80 -2.56 -4.50 3.35
C ILE A 80 -1.49 -5.49 3.80
N ALA A 81 -0.29 -4.99 4.10
CA ALA A 81 0.88 -5.84 4.28
C ALA A 81 1.91 -5.20 5.21
N ALA A 82 2.71 -6.02 5.89
CA ALA A 82 3.81 -5.53 6.72
C ALA A 82 5.02 -5.17 5.85
N VAL A 83 5.72 -4.08 6.17
CA VAL A 83 7.00 -3.74 5.53
C VAL A 83 8.04 -4.78 5.95
N PHE A 84 8.69 -5.41 4.96
CA PHE A 84 9.61 -6.52 5.22
C PHE A 84 11.03 -6.08 5.59
N GLU A 85 11.52 -5.01 4.97
CA GLU A 85 12.93 -4.62 5.04
C GLU A 85 13.26 -3.77 6.28
N SER A 86 12.28 -3.05 6.84
CA SER A 86 12.51 -2.07 7.91
C SER A 86 11.71 -2.40 9.17
N GLY A 87 12.42 -2.77 10.24
CA GLY A 87 11.83 -2.87 11.58
C GLY A 87 10.83 -4.02 11.79
N LEU A 88 10.76 -4.99 10.87
CA LEU A 88 9.87 -6.14 10.99
C LEU A 88 10.38 -7.13 12.04
N GLU A 89 9.55 -7.38 13.05
CA GLU A 89 9.78 -8.43 14.04
C GLU A 89 8.87 -9.63 13.76
N LEU A 90 9.47 -10.80 13.61
CA LEU A 90 8.75 -12.04 13.37
C LEU A 90 8.86 -12.97 14.58
N THR A 91 7.72 -13.48 15.02
CA THR A 91 7.61 -14.36 16.17
C THR A 91 6.74 -15.55 15.84
N ALA A 92 7.29 -16.76 15.89
CA ALA A 92 6.51 -18.00 15.85
C ALA A 92 6.01 -18.37 17.24
N VAL A 93 4.76 -18.80 17.32
CA VAL A 93 4.11 -19.36 18.50
C VAL A 93 3.59 -20.75 18.15
N PHE A 94 4.04 -21.75 18.89
CA PHE A 94 3.59 -23.13 18.76
C PHE A 94 3.71 -23.86 20.10
N ARG A 95 2.64 -24.58 20.51
CA ARG A 95 2.58 -25.31 21.80
C ARG A 95 3.07 -24.46 22.98
N GLU A 96 2.61 -23.21 23.07
CA GLU A 96 2.99 -22.24 24.12
C GLU A 96 4.48 -21.83 24.13
N THR A 97 5.26 -22.31 23.16
CA THR A 97 6.64 -21.87 22.95
C THR A 97 6.64 -20.72 21.96
N GLU A 98 7.37 -19.67 22.31
CA GLU A 98 7.60 -18.50 21.48
C GLU A 98 9.03 -18.51 20.95
N SER A 99 9.21 -18.23 19.66
CA SER A 99 10.51 -18.20 19.01
C SER A 99 10.61 -17.00 18.07
N ARG A 100 11.61 -16.15 18.31
CA ARG A 100 11.92 -15.02 17.42
C ARG A 100 12.58 -15.55 16.15
N ILE A 101 12.12 -15.08 14.99
CA ILE A 101 12.66 -15.42 13.68
C ILE A 101 13.38 -14.18 13.14
N GLY A 102 14.66 -14.33 12.79
CA GLY A 102 15.36 -13.29 12.05
C GLY A 102 14.91 -13.28 10.60
N THR A 103 14.58 -12.12 10.04
CA THR A 103 14.23 -11.99 8.61
C THR A 103 15.29 -12.55 7.65
N PRO A 104 16.63 -12.52 7.93
CA PRO A 104 17.63 -13.13 7.05
C PRO A 104 17.55 -14.67 6.97
N ALA A 105 16.89 -15.32 7.94
CA ALA A 105 16.76 -16.78 7.97
C ALA A 105 15.59 -17.30 7.12
N ILE A 106 14.78 -16.41 6.54
CA ILE A 106 13.56 -16.76 5.81
C ILE A 106 13.83 -16.78 4.31
N GLN A 107 13.39 -17.84 3.64
CA GLN A 107 13.41 -17.87 2.18
C GLN A 107 12.39 -16.87 1.62
N VAL A 108 12.84 -15.96 0.77
CA VAL A 108 11.99 -14.94 0.15
C VAL A 108 11.64 -15.31 -1.29
N ARG A 109 10.35 -15.23 -1.62
CA ARG A 109 9.84 -15.22 -2.99
C ARG A 109 9.32 -13.83 -3.32
N THR A 110 9.90 -13.20 -4.34
CA THR A 110 9.53 -11.84 -4.74
C THR A 110 8.57 -11.86 -5.91
N ARG A 111 7.51 -11.06 -5.82
CA ARG A 111 6.59 -10.73 -6.90
C ARG A 111 6.61 -9.22 -7.12
N THR A 112 6.86 -8.77 -8.34
CA THR A 112 6.73 -7.34 -8.68
C THR A 112 5.39 -7.10 -9.36
N LEU A 113 4.62 -6.12 -8.85
CA LEU A 113 3.44 -5.62 -9.53
C LEU A 113 3.87 -4.69 -10.67
N GLN A 114 3.58 -5.11 -11.89
CA GLN A 114 3.93 -4.37 -13.09
C GLN A 114 2.85 -3.35 -13.43
N PHE A 115 3.24 -2.14 -13.81
CA PHE A 115 2.29 -1.09 -14.23
C PHE A 115 1.46 -1.54 -15.45
N SER A 116 2.05 -2.34 -16.34
CA SER A 116 1.37 -2.93 -17.50
C SER A 116 0.14 -3.77 -17.14
N SER A 117 0.03 -4.27 -15.91
CA SER A 117 -1.15 -4.99 -15.42
C SER A 117 -2.32 -4.07 -15.06
N VAL A 118 -2.04 -2.78 -14.84
CA VAL A 118 -3.02 -1.75 -14.45
C VAL A 118 -3.32 -0.79 -15.60
N ALA A 119 -2.32 -0.47 -16.44
CA ALA A 119 -2.44 0.51 -17.53
C ALA A 119 -3.68 0.34 -18.44
N PRO A 120 -4.11 -0.89 -18.83
CA PRO A 120 -5.31 -1.07 -19.66
C PRO A 120 -6.62 -0.65 -18.98
N ARG A 121 -6.62 -0.51 -17.63
CA ARG A 121 -7.77 -0.08 -16.83
C ARG A 121 -7.87 1.43 -16.69
N ILE A 122 -6.86 2.17 -17.15
CA ILE A 122 -6.80 3.63 -17.05
C ILE A 122 -7.38 4.25 -18.32
N ALA A 123 -8.43 5.05 -18.15
CA ALA A 123 -9.03 5.84 -19.23
C ALA A 123 -8.04 6.89 -19.77
N ASP A 124 -8.23 7.35 -21.01
CA ASP A 124 -7.29 8.26 -21.69
C ASP A 124 -7.19 9.64 -21.01
N ASP A 125 -8.30 10.09 -20.42
CA ASP A 125 -8.45 11.32 -19.65
C ASP A 125 -8.13 11.13 -18.16
N HIS A 126 -7.65 9.95 -17.76
CA HIS A 126 -7.28 9.62 -16.40
C HIS A 126 -5.75 9.48 -16.24
N VAL A 127 -5.30 9.54 -15.00
CA VAL A 127 -3.96 9.14 -14.55
C VAL A 127 -4.10 8.02 -13.53
N ALA A 128 -3.13 7.12 -13.48
CA ALA A 128 -3.05 6.17 -12.39
C ALA A 128 -2.58 6.90 -11.13
N VAL A 129 -3.08 6.45 -9.97
CA VAL A 129 -2.69 6.99 -8.67
C VAL A 129 -2.39 5.85 -7.70
N LEU A 130 -1.25 5.92 -7.02
CA LEU A 130 -0.97 5.13 -5.83
C LEU A 130 -1.29 6.00 -4.60
N LEU A 131 -2.15 5.47 -3.74
CA LEU A 131 -2.53 6.05 -2.45
C LEU A 131 -2.23 5.02 -1.36
N GLY A 132 -2.02 5.48 -0.14
CA GLY A 132 -1.91 4.57 0.96
C GLY A 132 -1.67 5.22 2.31
N SER A 133 -1.63 4.37 3.33
CA SER A 133 -1.31 4.75 4.70
C SER A 133 -0.33 3.76 5.32
N VAL A 134 0.42 4.25 6.31
CA VAL A 134 1.35 3.51 7.14
C VAL A 134 0.83 3.55 8.58
N ASP A 135 0.57 2.38 9.12
CA ASP A 135 0.18 2.16 10.50
C ASP A 135 1.28 1.41 11.24
N LYS A 136 1.38 1.56 12.57
CA LYS A 136 2.14 0.61 13.38
C LYS A 136 1.21 -0.51 13.81
N GLY A 137 1.52 -1.75 13.48
CA GLY A 137 0.60 -2.84 13.76
C GLY A 137 1.21 -4.23 13.68
N ALA A 138 0.31 -5.21 13.61
CA ALA A 138 0.66 -6.62 13.50
C ALA A 138 -0.13 -7.31 12.39
N MET A 139 0.48 -8.31 11.77
CA MET A 139 -0.18 -9.32 10.95
C MET A 139 0.03 -10.69 11.55
N VAL A 140 -0.97 -11.55 11.42
CA VAL A 140 -0.97 -12.89 11.97
C VAL A 140 -1.12 -13.89 10.83
N PHE A 141 -0.11 -14.74 10.68
CA PHE A 141 -0.09 -15.85 9.73
C PHE A 141 -0.37 -17.13 10.50
N THR A 142 -1.38 -17.90 10.09
CA THR A 142 -1.81 -19.11 10.79
C THR A 142 -1.77 -20.31 9.86
N LEU A 143 -1.05 -21.36 10.26
CA LEU A 143 -1.17 -22.69 9.67
C LEU A 143 -1.98 -23.57 10.62
N LYS A 144 -3.19 -23.92 10.20
CA LYS A 144 -4.04 -24.88 10.92
C LYS A 144 -3.48 -26.30 10.75
N ASP A 145 -3.79 -27.15 11.73
CA ASP A 145 -3.43 -28.56 11.72
C ASP A 145 -1.94 -28.80 11.47
N PHE A 146 -1.11 -28.00 12.14
CA PHE A 146 0.33 -28.18 12.20
C PHE A 146 0.68 -29.25 13.25
N ASP A 147 1.59 -30.15 12.87
CA ASP A 147 2.14 -31.20 13.71
C ASP A 147 3.66 -31.31 13.48
N GLY A 148 4.37 -31.86 14.47
CA GLY A 148 5.84 -31.89 14.50
C GLY A 148 6.46 -30.69 15.23
N ASP A 149 7.78 -30.57 15.13
CA ASP A 149 8.55 -29.48 15.73
C ASP A 149 8.69 -28.31 14.76
N PHE A 150 8.73 -27.09 15.30
CA PHE A 150 8.92 -25.89 14.50
C PHE A 150 10.39 -25.72 14.09
N ASP A 151 10.64 -25.83 12.79
CA ASP A 151 11.91 -25.46 12.14
C ASP A 151 11.76 -24.14 11.36
N PRO A 152 12.46 -23.04 11.75
CA PRO A 152 12.44 -21.77 11.02
C PRO A 152 12.88 -21.88 9.56
N GLY A 153 13.75 -22.83 9.21
CA GLY A 153 14.28 -23.01 7.86
C GLY A 153 13.22 -23.47 6.84
N LYS A 154 12.07 -23.94 7.31
CA LYS A 154 10.92 -24.32 6.47
C LYS A 154 9.95 -23.16 6.19
N LEU A 155 10.17 -22.00 6.81
CA LEU A 155 9.36 -20.81 6.59
C LEU A 155 9.80 -20.08 5.32
N SER A 156 8.84 -19.66 4.51
CA SER A 156 9.08 -18.80 3.35
C SER A 156 8.11 -17.62 3.36
N ALA A 157 8.60 -16.46 2.93
CA ALA A 157 7.83 -15.23 2.79
C ALA A 157 7.57 -14.93 1.31
N THR A 158 6.36 -14.45 1.00
CA THR A 158 6.03 -13.87 -0.30
C THR A 158 6.01 -12.36 -0.17
N ILE A 159 6.96 -11.72 -0.85
CA ILE A 159 7.14 -10.27 -0.85
C ILE A 159 6.59 -9.70 -2.15
N THR A 160 5.74 -8.69 -2.05
CA THR A 160 5.26 -7.91 -3.19
C THR A 160 5.99 -6.58 -3.26
N ARG A 161 6.56 -6.26 -4.42
CA ARG A 161 7.17 -4.96 -4.72
C ARG A 161 6.31 -4.19 -5.72
N LEU A 162 6.30 -2.87 -5.61
CA LEU A 162 5.58 -1.97 -6.50
C LEU A 162 6.54 -0.97 -7.17
N ASP A 163 7.69 -1.47 -7.63
CA ASP A 163 8.79 -0.65 -8.16
C ASP A 163 8.31 0.26 -9.32
N ASP A 164 7.46 -0.26 -10.22
CA ASP A 164 6.85 0.50 -11.33
C ASP A 164 5.92 1.65 -10.87
N PHE A 165 5.55 1.69 -9.59
CA PHE A 165 4.73 2.73 -8.99
C PHE A 165 5.54 3.70 -8.11
N SER A 166 6.88 3.68 -8.24
CA SER A 166 7.80 4.46 -7.40
C SER A 166 7.58 4.28 -5.90
N PHE A 167 7.20 3.06 -5.53
CA PHE A 167 6.98 2.67 -4.14
C PHE A 167 8.13 1.77 -3.69
N GLU A 168 8.89 2.25 -2.71
CA GLU A 168 10.18 1.66 -2.33
C GLU A 168 10.04 0.43 -1.43
N ASP A 169 8.97 0.35 -0.65
CA ASP A 169 8.81 -0.68 0.36
C ASP A 169 8.45 -2.06 -0.23
N SER A 170 9.13 -3.07 0.30
CA SER A 170 8.88 -4.48 0.05
C SER A 170 7.82 -5.00 1.02
N LEU A 171 6.66 -5.41 0.51
CA LEU A 171 5.50 -5.77 1.32
C LEU A 171 5.39 -7.28 1.56
N LEU A 172 5.35 -7.71 2.82
CA LEU A 172 5.04 -9.08 3.21
C LEU A 172 3.56 -9.39 2.97
N THR A 173 3.28 -10.01 1.82
CA THR A 173 1.92 -10.31 1.35
C THR A 173 1.48 -11.76 1.54
N GLY A 174 2.39 -12.62 2.02
CA GLY A 174 2.06 -14.01 2.31
C GLY A 174 3.18 -14.72 3.04
N MET A 175 2.84 -15.80 3.72
CA MET A 175 3.79 -16.75 4.30
C MET A 175 3.37 -18.18 4.00
N SER A 176 4.36 -19.05 3.85
CA SER A 176 4.16 -20.49 3.72
C SER A 176 5.13 -21.25 4.61
N TYR A 177 4.72 -22.39 5.11
CA TYR A 177 5.56 -23.29 5.89
C TYR A 177 5.61 -24.67 5.22
N ASP A 178 6.81 -25.13 4.85
CA ASP A 178 7.01 -26.41 4.15
C ASP A 178 6.11 -26.55 2.91
N GLY A 179 6.01 -25.47 2.14
CA GLY A 179 5.16 -25.37 0.94
C GLY A 179 3.66 -25.19 1.20
N ARG A 180 3.20 -25.24 2.45
CA ARG A 180 1.78 -25.01 2.82
C ARG A 180 1.54 -23.52 3.10
N GLU A 181 0.58 -22.93 2.41
CA GLU A 181 0.20 -21.53 2.62
C GLU A 181 -0.44 -21.33 4.00
N MET A 182 -0.06 -20.24 4.66
CA MET A 182 -0.65 -19.81 5.93
C MET A 182 -1.77 -18.80 5.67
N SER A 183 -2.88 -18.89 6.39
CA SER A 183 -3.91 -17.84 6.33
C SER A 183 -3.40 -16.57 6.96
N MET A 184 -3.76 -15.42 6.41
CA MET A 184 -3.28 -14.11 6.83
C MET A 184 -4.43 -13.25 7.36
N GLU A 185 -4.25 -12.71 8.56
CA GLU A 185 -5.24 -11.83 9.22
C GLU A 185 -4.53 -10.58 9.77
N MET A 186 -5.24 -9.46 9.76
CA MET A 186 -4.76 -8.22 10.37
C MET A 186 -4.95 -8.30 11.89
N GLY A 187 -3.89 -7.99 12.63
CA GLY A 187 -3.94 -7.83 14.08
C GLY A 187 -4.30 -6.40 14.48
N GLU A 188 -3.89 -5.99 15.68
CA GLU A 188 -4.04 -4.60 16.11
C GLU A 188 -3.18 -3.66 15.27
N SER A 189 -3.74 -2.51 14.86
CA SER A 189 -3.01 -1.39 14.27
C SER A 189 -3.32 -0.07 14.97
N ARG A 190 -2.34 0.84 15.01
CA ARG A 190 -2.47 2.18 15.60
C ARG A 190 -1.67 3.21 14.82
N GLY A 191 -2.26 4.40 14.69
CA GLY A 191 -1.69 5.51 13.93
C GLY A 191 -1.88 5.31 12.43
N MET A 192 -1.95 6.39 11.67
CA MET A 192 -2.13 6.37 10.23
C MET A 192 -1.39 7.58 9.64
N ALA A 193 -0.15 7.40 9.24
CA ALA A 193 0.56 8.38 8.42
C ALA A 193 0.21 8.12 6.96
N MET A 194 -0.12 9.15 6.18
CA MET A 194 -0.46 8.96 4.77
C MET A 194 0.80 8.90 3.91
N ILE A 195 0.80 8.00 2.94
CA ILE A 195 1.82 7.93 1.89
C ILE A 195 1.56 9.06 0.90
N ASP A 196 2.62 9.71 0.44
CA ASP A 196 2.50 10.75 -0.58
C ASP A 196 1.89 10.15 -1.87
N PRO A 197 0.80 10.73 -2.40
CA PRO A 197 0.20 10.20 -3.62
C PRO A 197 1.19 10.20 -4.77
N VAL A 198 1.33 9.06 -5.45
CA VAL A 198 2.13 8.96 -6.68
C VAL A 198 1.18 9.01 -7.86
N LEU A 199 1.39 9.96 -8.77
CA LEU A 199 0.60 10.12 -9.99
C LEU A 199 1.42 9.59 -11.17
N ILE A 200 0.79 8.75 -12.01
CA ILE A 200 1.48 8.08 -13.12
C ILE A 200 0.66 8.25 -14.40
N GLY A 201 1.31 8.72 -15.45
CA GLY A 201 0.77 8.80 -16.79
C GLY A 201 0.45 7.41 -17.35
N LYS A 202 -0.35 7.36 -18.41
CA LYS A 202 -0.70 6.10 -19.09
C LYS A 202 0.51 5.43 -19.75
N ASP A 203 1.54 6.21 -20.02
CA ASP A 203 2.85 5.78 -20.51
C ASP A 203 3.79 5.25 -19.41
N GLY A 204 3.36 5.28 -18.14
CA GLY A 204 4.16 4.85 -16.99
C GLY A 204 5.11 5.91 -16.43
N VAL A 205 5.03 7.15 -16.93
CA VAL A 205 5.87 8.25 -16.44
C VAL A 205 5.27 8.84 -15.17
N ILE A 206 6.11 9.09 -14.16
CA ILE A 206 5.69 9.79 -12.94
C ILE A 206 5.39 11.25 -13.28
N LEU A 207 4.21 11.70 -12.87
CA LEU A 207 3.72 13.04 -13.11
C LEU A 207 3.84 13.88 -11.84
N ASP A 208 4.19 15.15 -12.00
CA ASP A 208 4.18 16.14 -10.94
C ASP A 208 3.09 17.20 -11.19
N MET A 209 3.02 18.24 -10.35
CA MET A 209 1.98 19.26 -10.48
C MET A 209 2.06 20.10 -11.76
N TYR A 210 3.25 20.27 -12.34
CA TYR A 210 3.44 21.08 -13.54
C TYR A 210 2.77 20.44 -14.75
N ASP A 211 2.66 19.11 -14.76
CA ASP A 211 1.92 18.35 -15.77
C ASP A 211 0.41 18.62 -15.78
N PHE A 212 -0.13 19.25 -14.72
CA PHE A 212 -1.57 19.51 -14.58
C PHE A 212 -1.93 21.00 -14.47
N THR A 213 -0.95 21.90 -14.39
CA THR A 213 -1.19 23.34 -14.15
C THR A 213 -1.00 24.23 -15.37
N ALA A 214 -0.58 23.64 -16.50
CA ALA A 214 -0.58 24.29 -17.81
C ALA A 214 -2.01 24.62 -18.31
#